data_AF-A0A318CMW4-F1
#
_entry.id   AF-A0A318CMW4-F1
#
_cell.length_a   1.000
_cell.length_b   1.000
_cell.length_c   1.000
_cell.angle_alpha   90.00
_cell.angle_beta   90.00
_cell.angle_gamma   90.00
#
_symmetry.space_group_name_H-M   'P 1'
#
loop_
_entity.id
_entity.type
_entity.pdbx_description
1 polymer ?
#
loop_
_entity_poly.entity_id
_entity_poly.type
_entity_poly.pdbx_seq_one_letter_code
_entity_poly.pdbx_strand_id
1 'polypeptide(L)'
;MHHVHKFIPARLNESNCVIHLHGALCEPDGMILTTGDYVRHYANDRDAANDPEKENRVLTFLEYLFAHRTALFIGYGLEELEILEYIILKARFTEGLRDEVRHYLLQGFFSHEQHLMRGLKRYYLECGIELLPFSRDQKNWDQLLDVLEHLSQALQAKTPLALEEFHDMEELLDD
;
A
#
# COMPACT_ATOMS: atom_id res chain seq x y z
N MET A 1 -20.05 17.99 -8.43
CA MET A 1 -20.40 16.68 -9.00
C MET A 1 -19.27 15.74 -8.60
N HIS A 2 -19.47 14.96 -7.54
CA HIS A 2 -18.40 14.16 -6.93
C HIS A 2 -17.97 13.04 -7.88
N HIS A 3 -16.66 12.86 -8.09
CA HIS A 3 -16.11 11.81 -8.95
C HIS A 3 -16.17 10.46 -8.22
N VAL A 4 -17.34 9.81 -8.28
CA VAL A 4 -17.67 8.49 -7.69
C VAL A 4 -16.86 7.32 -8.31
N HIS A 5 -15.81 7.56 -9.10
CA HIS A 5 -15.11 6.51 -9.87
C HIS A 5 -13.59 6.40 -9.64
N LYS A 6 -13.00 7.13 -8.68
CA LYS A 6 -11.53 7.14 -8.52
C LYS A 6 -10.97 5.87 -7.83
N PHE A 7 -11.70 5.23 -6.92
CA PHE A 7 -11.23 4.08 -6.13
C PHE A 7 -12.10 2.83 -6.37
N ILE A 8 -11.84 2.12 -7.47
CA ILE A 8 -12.54 0.90 -7.85
C ILE A 8 -11.51 -0.24 -7.94
N PRO A 9 -11.68 -1.37 -7.23
CA PRO A 9 -10.78 -2.52 -7.26
C PRO A 9 -10.35 -2.98 -8.66
N ALA A 10 -11.30 -3.04 -9.61
CA ALA A 10 -11.06 -3.47 -10.98
C ALA A 10 -9.95 -2.69 -11.71
N ARG A 11 -9.69 -1.43 -11.31
CA ARG A 11 -8.62 -0.62 -11.93
C ARG A 11 -7.21 -1.13 -11.60
N LEU A 12 -7.06 -1.96 -10.58
CA LEU A 12 -5.78 -2.60 -10.25
C LEU A 12 -5.31 -3.60 -11.32
N ASN A 13 -6.23 -4.07 -12.16
CA ASN A 13 -5.95 -5.00 -13.26
C ASN A 13 -5.63 -4.28 -14.57
N GLU A 14 -5.80 -2.94 -14.62
CA GLU A 14 -5.44 -2.15 -15.78
C GLU A 14 -3.91 -1.94 -15.82
N SER A 15 -3.29 -2.30 -16.95
CA SER A 15 -1.87 -2.04 -17.18
C SER A 15 -1.56 -0.54 -17.11
N ASN A 16 -0.48 -0.17 -16.43
CA ASN A 16 -0.03 1.23 -16.23
C ASN A 16 -1.07 2.13 -15.51
N CYS A 17 -1.88 1.55 -14.62
CA CYS A 17 -2.81 2.32 -13.79
C CYS A 17 -2.06 3.11 -12.70
N VAL A 18 -2.43 4.38 -12.52
CA VAL A 18 -1.91 5.24 -11.45
C VAL A 18 -3.09 5.76 -10.64
N ILE A 19 -3.07 5.49 -9.34
CA ILE A 19 -4.11 5.90 -8.39
C ILE A 19 -3.54 6.94 -7.45
N HIS A 20 -4.15 8.11 -7.42
CA HIS A 20 -3.74 9.23 -6.58
C HIS A 20 -4.61 9.32 -5.33
N LEU A 21 -4.13 8.77 -4.21
CA LEU A 21 -4.86 8.80 -2.92
C LEU A 21 -5.05 10.23 -2.40
N HIS A 22 -4.03 11.09 -2.52
CA HIS A 22 -4.05 12.46 -1.99
C HIS A 22 -4.41 13.53 -3.04
N GLY A 23 -4.96 13.14 -4.18
CA GLY A 23 -5.25 14.04 -5.29
C GLY A 23 -4.02 14.37 -6.15
N ALA A 24 -4.14 15.38 -7.01
CA ALA A 24 -3.12 15.73 -8.00
C ALA A 24 -2.86 17.24 -7.98
N LEU A 25 -1.62 17.67 -8.22
CA LEU A 25 -1.24 19.08 -8.25
C LEU A 25 -2.02 19.87 -9.32
N CYS A 26 -2.40 19.23 -10.41
CA CYS A 26 -3.21 19.81 -11.48
C CYS A 26 -4.69 19.99 -11.08
N GLU A 27 -5.15 19.35 -10.00
CA GLU A 27 -6.51 19.41 -9.46
C GLU A 27 -6.45 19.73 -7.93
N PRO A 28 -6.01 20.94 -7.55
CA PRO A 28 -5.69 21.27 -6.16
C PRO A 28 -6.91 21.23 -5.22
N ASP A 29 -8.12 21.49 -5.73
CA ASP A 29 -9.35 21.54 -4.94
C ASP A 29 -9.72 20.19 -4.28
N GLY A 30 -9.17 19.08 -4.78
CA GLY A 30 -9.38 17.73 -4.24
C GLY A 30 -8.18 17.17 -3.47
N MET A 31 -7.15 17.98 -3.22
CA MET A 31 -5.93 17.49 -2.58
C MET A 31 -6.08 17.34 -1.07
N ILE A 32 -5.47 16.28 -0.54
CA ILE A 32 -5.40 16.01 0.89
C ILE A 32 -4.03 16.46 1.38
N LEU A 33 -3.98 17.61 2.07
CA LEU A 33 -2.73 18.28 2.42
C LEU A 33 -2.58 18.54 3.92
N THR A 34 -3.69 18.87 4.60
CA THR A 34 -3.65 19.23 6.02
C THR A 34 -4.07 18.03 6.87
N THR A 35 -3.57 17.93 8.11
CA THR A 35 -4.01 16.88 9.05
C THR A 35 -5.55 16.80 9.17
N GLY A 36 -6.25 17.93 9.06
CA GLY A 36 -7.72 17.95 9.04
C GLY A 36 -8.32 17.28 7.81
N ASP A 37 -7.70 17.43 6.64
CA ASP A 37 -8.09 16.72 5.41
C ASP A 37 -7.83 15.23 5.57
N TYR A 38 -6.68 14.83 6.12
CA TYR A 38 -6.37 13.43 6.39
C TYR A 38 -7.39 12.78 7.31
N VAL A 39 -7.69 13.39 8.46
CA VAL A 39 -8.67 12.85 9.42
C VAL A 39 -10.03 12.69 8.76
N ARG A 40 -10.48 13.66 7.95
CA ARG A 40 -11.75 13.54 7.21
C ARG A 40 -11.70 12.46 6.13
N HIS A 41 -10.59 12.36 5.41
CA HIS A 41 -10.42 11.45 4.29
C HIS A 41 -10.36 9.97 4.73
N TYR A 42 -9.75 9.72 5.89
CA TYR A 42 -9.58 8.37 6.45
C TYR A 42 -10.48 8.09 7.67
N ALA A 43 -11.42 8.99 8.00
CA ALA A 43 -12.39 8.73 9.06
C ALA A 43 -13.27 7.52 8.68
N ASN A 44 -13.29 6.53 9.55
CA ASN A 44 -14.32 5.49 9.55
C ASN A 44 -15.53 6.04 10.31
N ASP A 45 -16.59 6.42 9.61
CA ASP A 45 -17.88 6.60 10.29
C ASP A 45 -18.37 5.21 10.72
N ARG A 46 -18.20 4.89 12.00
CA ARG A 46 -18.62 3.60 12.59
C ARG A 46 -20.13 3.37 12.47
N ASP A 47 -20.91 4.43 12.23
CA ASP A 47 -22.35 4.39 12.02
C ASP A 47 -22.74 4.11 10.55
N ALA A 48 -21.77 4.02 9.62
CA ALA A 48 -22.00 3.77 8.19
C ALA A 48 -22.07 2.28 7.82
N ALA A 49 -21.86 1.36 8.75
CA ALA A 49 -21.83 -0.09 8.46
C ALA A 49 -23.13 -0.64 7.86
N ASN A 50 -24.23 0.13 7.88
CA ASN A 50 -25.53 -0.25 7.31
C ASN A 50 -26.05 0.76 6.25
N ASP A 51 -25.24 1.73 5.82
CA ASP A 51 -25.64 2.75 4.84
C ASP A 51 -24.57 2.85 3.72
N PRO A 52 -24.81 2.23 2.55
CA PRO A 52 -23.88 2.26 1.41
C PRO A 52 -23.50 3.66 0.94
N GLU A 53 -24.34 4.68 1.21
CA GLU A 53 -24.08 6.08 0.84
C GLU A 53 -23.09 6.77 1.78
N LYS A 54 -22.78 6.16 2.94
CA LYS A 54 -21.83 6.70 3.95
C LYS A 54 -20.53 5.91 4.03
N GLU A 55 -20.38 4.87 3.23
CA GLU A 55 -19.19 4.05 3.20
C GLU A 55 -17.96 4.86 2.75
N ASN A 56 -16.87 4.77 3.52
CA ASN A 56 -15.61 5.37 3.11
C ASN A 56 -14.92 4.50 2.05
N ARG A 57 -15.22 4.79 0.78
CA ARG A 57 -14.74 4.02 -0.37
C ARG A 57 -13.22 3.97 -0.51
N VAL A 58 -12.48 4.93 0.07
CA VAL A 58 -11.01 4.88 0.11
C VAL A 58 -10.57 3.73 1.00
N LEU A 59 -11.20 3.58 2.16
CA LEU A 59 -10.87 2.54 3.12
C LEU A 59 -11.24 1.15 2.61
N THR A 60 -12.39 1.02 1.96
CA THR A 60 -12.82 -0.21 1.26
C THR A 60 -11.84 -0.59 0.15
N PHE A 61 -11.42 0.39 -0.65
CA PHE A 61 -10.44 0.16 -1.71
C PHE A 61 -9.07 -0.28 -1.15
N LEU A 62 -8.58 0.37 -0.10
CA LEU A 62 -7.32 -0.01 0.55
C LEU A 62 -7.43 -1.40 1.18
N GLU A 63 -8.55 -1.72 1.83
CA GLU A 63 -8.81 -3.05 2.37
C GLU A 63 -8.74 -4.12 1.27
N TYR A 64 -9.39 -3.91 0.13
CA TYR A 64 -9.28 -4.80 -1.02
C TYR A 64 -7.83 -4.90 -1.53
N LEU A 65 -7.13 -3.78 -1.67
CA LEU A 65 -5.75 -3.73 -2.19
C LEU A 65 -4.80 -4.59 -1.34
N PHE A 66 -4.80 -4.39 -0.02
CA PHE A 66 -3.89 -5.14 0.87
C PHE A 66 -4.39 -6.56 1.16
N ALA A 67 -5.68 -6.82 0.95
CA ALA A 67 -6.20 -8.16 1.02
C ALA A 67 -5.71 -9.03 -0.16
N HIS A 68 -5.74 -8.50 -1.39
CA HIS A 68 -5.60 -9.30 -2.61
C HIS A 68 -4.34 -9.03 -3.44
N ARG A 69 -3.54 -8.02 -3.10
CA ARG A 69 -2.32 -7.66 -3.82
C ARG A 69 -1.10 -7.56 -2.91
N THR A 70 0.05 -7.92 -3.46
CA THR A 70 1.35 -7.65 -2.83
C THR A 70 1.77 -6.22 -3.14
N ALA A 71 1.95 -5.42 -2.08
CA ALA A 71 2.42 -4.04 -2.19
C ALA A 71 3.93 -3.95 -1.91
N LEU A 72 4.64 -3.17 -2.72
CA LEU A 72 6.01 -2.74 -2.49
C LEU A 72 6.02 -1.23 -2.20
N PHE A 73 6.35 -0.86 -0.96
CA PHE A 73 6.47 0.53 -0.55
C PHE A 73 7.87 1.07 -0.87
N ILE A 74 7.94 2.22 -1.55
CA ILE A 74 9.19 2.88 -1.97
C ILE A 74 9.06 4.38 -1.68
N GLY A 75 10.15 5.01 -1.20
CA GLY A 75 10.15 6.44 -0.86
C GLY A 75 9.38 6.76 0.43
N TYR A 76 8.96 5.72 1.14
CA TYR A 76 8.17 5.80 2.36
C TYR A 76 9.07 5.97 3.59
N GLY A 77 8.73 6.91 4.47
CA GLY A 77 9.43 7.19 5.72
C GLY A 77 8.53 7.03 6.95
N LEU A 78 9.09 7.31 8.14
CA LEU A 78 8.32 7.39 9.39
C LEU A 78 7.34 8.59 9.44
N GLU A 79 7.35 9.44 8.43
CA GLU A 79 6.52 10.65 8.36
C GLU A 79 5.16 10.42 7.69
N GLU A 80 4.98 9.28 7.00
CA GLU A 80 3.72 8.94 6.32
C GLU A 80 3.01 7.76 6.99
N LEU A 81 3.10 7.70 8.32
CA LEU A 81 2.57 6.62 9.17
C LEU A 81 1.07 6.39 9.02
N GLU A 82 0.30 7.29 8.42
CA GLU A 82 -1.16 7.25 8.41
C GLU A 82 -1.73 6.10 7.57
N ILE A 83 -1.21 5.90 6.36
CA ILE A 83 -1.62 4.77 5.49
C ILE A 83 -1.12 3.47 6.10
N LEU A 84 0.10 3.49 6.63
CA LEU A 84 0.73 2.33 7.23
C LEU A 84 0.00 1.90 8.51
N GLU A 85 -0.36 2.83 9.38
CA GLU A 85 -1.15 2.60 10.58
C GLU A 85 -2.54 2.07 10.23
N TYR A 86 -3.19 2.56 9.18
CA TYR A 86 -4.45 1.99 8.71
C TYR A 86 -4.29 0.51 8.32
N ILE A 87 -3.28 0.19 7.51
CA ILE A 87 -2.97 -1.18 7.06
C ILE A 87 -2.66 -2.07 8.26
N ILE A 88 -1.82 -1.57 9.17
CA ILE A 88 -1.37 -2.27 10.37
C ILE A 88 -2.54 -2.55 11.30
N LEU A 89 -3.33 -1.54 11.63
CA LEU A 89 -4.46 -1.67 12.54
C LEU A 89 -5.48 -2.65 11.97
N LYS A 90 -5.79 -2.57 10.68
CA LYS A 90 -6.76 -3.48 10.03
C LYS A 90 -6.23 -4.90 9.87
N ALA A 91 -4.96 -5.10 9.51
CA ALA A 91 -4.32 -6.41 9.47
C ALA A 91 -4.33 -7.11 10.84
N ARG A 92 -4.21 -6.33 11.94
CA ARG A 92 -4.32 -6.85 13.31
C ARG A 92 -5.75 -7.22 13.71
N PHE A 93 -6.78 -6.70 13.05
CA PHE A 93 -8.18 -7.10 13.29
C PHE A 93 -8.57 -8.38 12.53
N THR A 94 -7.82 -8.75 11.49
CA THR A 94 -7.99 -10.00 10.74
C THR A 94 -7.21 -11.16 11.41
N GLU A 95 -7.33 -11.30 12.73
CA GLU A 95 -6.73 -12.40 13.49
C GLU A 95 -7.34 -13.73 13.03
N GLY A 96 -6.66 -14.43 12.13
CA GLY A 96 -7.04 -15.79 11.75
C GLY A 96 -6.46 -16.35 10.46
N LEU A 97 -5.89 -15.54 9.56
CA LEU A 97 -5.64 -16.02 8.18
C LEU A 97 -4.26 -15.75 7.54
N ARG A 98 -3.25 -15.19 8.21
CA ARG A 98 -2.00 -14.82 7.50
C ARG A 98 -0.73 -15.12 8.30
N ASP A 99 -0.22 -16.35 8.16
CA ASP A 99 1.14 -16.75 8.55
C ASP A 99 2.21 -16.31 7.54
N GLU A 100 1.82 -15.70 6.41
CA GLU A 100 2.74 -15.31 5.34
C GLU A 100 2.83 -13.79 5.17
N VAL A 101 4.06 -13.28 5.18
CA VAL A 101 4.38 -11.90 4.81
C VAL A 101 3.91 -11.65 3.37
N ARG A 102 3.01 -10.68 3.19
CA ARG A 102 2.44 -10.35 1.86
C ARG A 102 2.93 -9.03 1.27
N HIS A 103 3.59 -8.19 2.06
CA HIS A 103 3.94 -6.83 1.67
C HIS A 103 5.39 -6.52 2.03
N TYR A 104 5.99 -5.59 1.29
CA TYR A 104 7.42 -5.30 1.37
C TYR A 104 7.67 -3.79 1.44
N LEU A 105 8.63 -3.37 2.25
CA LEU A 105 9.11 -2.00 2.31
C LEU A 105 10.56 -1.94 1.87
N LEU A 106 10.85 -1.19 0.81
CA LEU A 106 12.21 -0.97 0.32
C LEU A 106 12.79 0.30 0.93
N GLN A 107 13.83 0.16 1.75
CA GLN A 107 14.42 1.29 2.47
C GLN A 107 15.94 1.23 2.51
N GLY A 108 16.58 2.38 2.29
CA GLY A 108 18.02 2.51 2.29
C GLY A 108 18.58 2.91 3.66
N PHE A 109 19.67 2.27 4.07
CA PHE A 109 20.37 2.55 5.32
C PHE A 109 21.87 2.73 5.08
N PHE A 110 22.51 3.63 5.82
CA PHE A 110 23.97 3.65 5.93
C PHE A 110 24.46 2.55 6.87
N SER A 111 25.70 2.11 6.69
CA SER A 111 26.30 1.05 7.53
C SER A 111 26.27 1.36 9.03
N HIS A 112 26.36 2.63 9.41
CA HIS A 112 26.30 3.06 10.82
C HIS A 112 24.88 3.02 11.41
N GLU A 113 23.84 2.87 10.59
CA GLU A 113 22.43 2.84 11.00
C GLU A 113 21.92 1.40 11.26
N GLN A 114 22.82 0.43 11.41
CA GLN A 114 22.46 -0.98 11.54
C GLN A 114 21.49 -1.26 12.71
N HIS A 115 21.63 -0.54 13.83
CA HIS A 115 20.72 -0.69 14.97
C HIS A 115 19.31 -0.17 14.66
N LEU A 116 19.20 0.96 13.96
CA LEU A 116 17.92 1.51 13.52
C LEU A 116 17.23 0.55 12.55
N MET A 117 17.96 0.06 11.55
CA MET A 117 17.44 -0.92 10.58
C MET A 117 16.89 -2.16 11.28
N ARG A 118 17.60 -2.72 12.26
CA ARG A 118 17.12 -3.90 13.02
C ARG A 118 15.83 -3.59 13.80
N GLY A 119 15.74 -2.40 14.39
CA GLY A 119 14.54 -1.94 15.09
C GLY A 119 13.33 -1.85 14.16
N LEU A 120 13.50 -1.17 13.02
CA LEU A 120 12.46 -1.01 12.00
C LEU A 120 12.06 -2.35 11.37
N LYS A 121 13.03 -3.23 11.10
CA LYS A 121 12.75 -4.57 10.57
C LYS A 121 11.79 -5.35 11.46
N ARG A 122 12.00 -5.32 12.78
CA ARG A 122 11.11 -5.98 13.74
C ARG A 122 9.74 -5.31 13.79
N TYR A 123 9.71 -3.98 13.86
CA TYR A 123 8.46 -3.21 13.90
C TYR A 123 7.57 -3.52 12.69
N TYR A 124 8.12 -3.48 11.47
CA TYR A 124 7.36 -3.77 10.26
C TYR A 124 6.98 -5.25 10.13
N LEU A 125 7.80 -6.17 10.64
CA LEU A 125 7.46 -7.59 10.62
C LEU A 125 6.24 -7.89 11.51
N GLU A 126 6.12 -7.25 12.69
CA GLU A 126 4.92 -7.32 13.54
C GLU A 126 3.67 -6.75 12.85
N CYS A 127 3.88 -5.96 11.81
CA CYS A 127 2.87 -5.34 10.97
C CYS A 127 2.53 -6.15 9.71
N GLY A 128 3.15 -7.32 9.51
CA GLY A 128 2.98 -8.14 8.30
C GLY A 128 3.73 -7.61 7.06
N ILE A 129 4.70 -6.71 7.26
CA ILE A 129 5.50 -6.07 6.19
C ILE A 129 6.97 -6.44 6.35
N GLU A 130 7.58 -7.02 5.32
CA GLU A 130 9.02 -7.29 5.34
C GLU A 130 9.82 -6.09 4.86
N LEU A 131 10.75 -5.65 5.71
CA LEU A 131 11.73 -4.63 5.35
C LEU A 131 12.82 -5.25 4.47
N LEU A 132 12.96 -4.72 3.26
CA LEU A 132 14.02 -4.98 2.29
C LEU A 132 15.07 -3.85 2.39
N PRO A 133 16.15 -4.01 3.18
CA PRO A 133 17.16 -2.97 3.32
C PRO A 133 18.13 -2.97 2.14
N PHE A 134 18.58 -1.79 1.72
CA PHE A 134 19.74 -1.63 0.82
C PHE A 134 20.78 -0.66 1.43
N SER A 135 22.05 -0.80 1.05
CA SER A 135 23.12 0.08 1.54
C SER A 135 23.09 1.43 0.81
N ARG A 136 23.17 2.53 1.56
CA ARG A 136 23.33 3.89 1.02
C ARG A 136 24.77 4.37 0.98
N ASP A 137 25.74 3.54 1.38
CA ASP A 137 27.11 3.99 1.59
C ASP A 137 27.84 4.37 0.30
N GLN A 138 27.54 3.72 -0.83
CA GLN A 138 28.26 3.92 -2.09
C GLN A 138 27.64 5.00 -2.97
N LYS A 139 26.32 4.92 -3.17
CA LYS A 139 25.58 5.78 -4.10
C LYS A 139 24.42 6.55 -3.44
N ASN A 140 24.31 6.49 -2.11
CA ASN A 140 23.21 7.11 -1.37
C ASN A 140 21.84 6.72 -1.97
N TRP A 141 21.05 7.70 -2.42
CA TRP A 141 19.74 7.46 -3.03
C TRP A 141 19.82 6.96 -4.48
N ASP A 142 20.90 7.23 -5.20
CA ASP A 142 21.06 6.69 -6.57
C ASP A 142 21.17 5.16 -6.55
N GLN A 143 21.55 4.57 -5.41
CA GLN A 143 21.51 3.12 -5.21
C GLN A 143 20.10 2.54 -5.40
N LEU A 144 19.05 3.32 -5.11
CA LEU A 144 17.66 2.88 -5.28
C LEU A 144 17.39 2.52 -6.75
N LEU A 145 17.95 3.27 -7.70
CA LEU A 145 17.77 2.99 -9.12
C LEU A 145 18.36 1.63 -9.50
N ASP A 146 19.59 1.33 -9.04
CA ASP A 146 20.22 0.03 -9.26
C ASP A 146 19.39 -1.12 -8.66
N VAL A 147 18.84 -0.91 -7.45
CA VAL A 147 18.01 -1.91 -6.77
C VAL A 147 16.71 -2.14 -7.52
N LEU A 148 16.04 -1.09 -7.98
CA LEU A 148 14.81 -1.20 -8.78
C LEU A 148 15.07 -1.87 -10.12
N GLU A 149 16.19 -1.58 -10.78
CA GLU A 149 16.59 -2.25 -12.02
C GLU A 149 16.82 -3.74 -11.78
N HIS A 150 17.54 -4.09 -10.70
CA HIS A 150 17.75 -5.49 -10.33
C HIS A 150 16.44 -6.22 -10.02
N LEU A 151 15.53 -5.60 -9.25
CA LEU A 151 14.22 -6.16 -8.95
C LEU A 151 13.38 -6.33 -10.23
N SER A 152 13.36 -5.34 -11.12
CA SER A 152 12.65 -5.42 -12.40
C SER A 152 13.14 -6.60 -13.26
N GLN A 153 14.45 -6.84 -13.29
CA GLN A 153 15.02 -7.99 -14.00
C GLN A 153 14.66 -9.32 -13.35
N ALA A 154 14.67 -9.39 -12.01
CA ALA A 154 14.32 -10.60 -11.27
C ALA A 154 12.80 -10.91 -11.33
N LEU A 155 11.97 -9.87 -11.41
CA LEU A 155 10.52 -9.94 -11.43
C LEU A 155 9.92 -10.04 -12.83
N GLN A 156 10.74 -10.19 -13.89
CA GLN A 156 10.24 -10.29 -15.27
C GLN A 156 9.01 -11.19 -15.34
N ALA A 157 7.87 -10.53 -15.54
CA ALA A 157 6.56 -11.13 -15.37
C ALA A 157 6.45 -12.33 -16.30
N LYS A 158 6.37 -13.53 -15.71
CA LYS A 158 5.58 -14.57 -16.36
C LYS A 158 4.18 -13.97 -16.41
N THR A 159 3.60 -13.91 -17.62
CA THR A 159 2.22 -13.51 -17.89
C THR A 159 1.33 -13.85 -16.68
N PRO A 160 0.42 -12.95 -16.22
CA PRO A 160 -0.46 -13.26 -15.09
C PRO A 160 -0.96 -14.68 -15.29
N LEU A 161 -0.57 -15.55 -14.36
CA LEU A 161 -0.92 -16.95 -14.44
C LEU A 161 -2.45 -16.94 -14.46
N ALA A 162 -3.08 -17.65 -15.39
CA ALA A 162 -4.55 -17.70 -15.49
C ALA A 162 -5.22 -17.92 -14.12
N LEU A 163 -4.51 -18.54 -13.16
CA LEU A 163 -4.87 -18.68 -11.76
C LEU A 163 -5.18 -17.36 -11.01
N GLU A 164 -4.42 -16.28 -11.22
CA GLU A 164 -4.69 -14.97 -10.61
C GLU A 164 -5.96 -14.34 -11.21
N GLU A 165 -6.15 -14.45 -12.53
CA GLU A 165 -7.38 -14.01 -13.21
C GLU A 165 -8.60 -14.82 -12.75
N PHE A 166 -8.46 -16.14 -12.58
CA PHE A 166 -9.53 -17.01 -12.08
C PHE A 166 -9.91 -16.69 -10.63
N HIS A 167 -8.93 -16.44 -9.76
CA HIS A 167 -9.18 -16.08 -8.36
C HIS A 167 -9.87 -14.72 -8.24
N ASP A 168 -9.42 -13.73 -9.01
CA ASP A 168 -10.07 -12.41 -9.08
C ASP A 168 -11.52 -12.51 -9.60
N MET A 169 -11.79 -13.39 -10.56
CA MET A 169 -13.12 -13.61 -11.12
C MET A 169 -14.06 -14.36 -10.17
N GLU A 170 -13.55 -15.33 -9.40
CA GLU A 170 -14.33 -16.10 -8.42
C GLU A 170 -14.78 -15.19 -7.26
N GLU A 171 -13.91 -14.31 -6.76
CA GLU A 171 -14.23 -13.38 -5.67
C GLU A 171 -15.21 -12.28 -6.09
N LEU A 172 -15.21 -11.85 -7.36
CA LEU A 172 -16.20 -10.88 -7.87
C LEU A 172 -17.61 -11.45 -8.04
N LEU A 173 -17.77 -12.78 -7.94
CA LEU A 173 -19.06 -13.47 -8.05
C LEU A 173 -19.69 -13.82 -6.69
N ASP A 174 -18.92 -13.70 -5.59
CA ASP A 174 -19.37 -14.02 -4.23
C ASP A 174 -19.88 -12.78 -3.43
N ASP A 175 -19.95 -11.61 -4.07
CA ASP A 175 -20.67 -10.38 -3.62
C ASP A 175 -22.02 -10.20 -4.34
#